data_AF-A0A7Z0LFG3-F1
#
_entry.id   AF-A0A7Z0LFG3-F1
#
_cell.length_a   1.000
_cell.length_b   1.000
_cell.length_c   1.000
_cell.angle_alpha   90.00
_cell.angle_beta   90.00
_cell.angle_gamma   90.00
#
_symmetry.space_group_name_H-M   'P 1'
#
loop_
_entity.id
_entity.type
_entity.pdbx_description
1 polymer ?
#
loop_
_entity_poly.entity_id
_entity_poly.type
_entity_poly.pdbx_seq_one_letter_code
_entity_poly.pdbx_strand_id
1 'polypeptide(L)'
;LTKITKEKYQDHEKLEHNIISVKGAIKILEKNIEETEETLKYVDEKIQKFKKENQQENTDRFIKAREELEKDLQNYKTQKENKEKELQKLFTDNTELEKIFTDIFGELHKH
;
A
#
# COMPACT_ATOMS: atom_id res chain seq x y z
N LEU A 1 -31.64 -13.22 -15.46
CA LEU A 1 -30.64 -13.48 -14.39
C LEU A 1 -31.36 -14.05 -13.18
N THR A 2 -30.91 -15.20 -12.65
CA THR A 2 -31.40 -15.67 -11.35
C THR A 2 -30.94 -14.72 -10.25
N LYS A 3 -31.61 -14.70 -9.09
CA LYS A 3 -31.23 -13.86 -7.93
C LYS A 3 -29.75 -14.05 -7.56
N ILE A 4 -29.30 -15.31 -7.59
CA ILE A 4 -27.93 -15.74 -7.30
C ILE A 4 -26.92 -15.11 -8.28
N THR A 5 -27.22 -15.09 -9.58
CA THR A 5 -26.35 -14.42 -10.56
C THR A 5 -26.19 -12.94 -10.24
N LYS A 6 -27.29 -12.24 -9.93
CA LYS A 6 -27.25 -10.80 -9.67
C LYS A 6 -26.43 -10.47 -8.42
N GLU A 7 -26.56 -11.27 -7.36
CA GLU A 7 -25.75 -11.13 -6.14
C GLU A 7 -24.26 -11.32 -6.43
N LYS A 8 -23.90 -12.34 -7.23
CA LYS A 8 -22.48 -12.58 -7.60
C LYS A 8 -21.87 -11.47 -8.46
N TYR A 9 -22.64 -10.86 -9.36
CA TYR A 9 -22.16 -9.69 -10.13
C TYR A 9 -21.89 -8.49 -9.20
N GLN A 10 -22.77 -8.26 -8.24
CA GLN A 10 -22.57 -7.18 -7.26
C GLN A 10 -21.36 -7.44 -6.35
N ASP A 11 -21.09 -8.69 -6.00
CA ASP A 11 -19.90 -9.07 -5.24
C ASP A 11 -18.62 -8.83 -6.06
N HIS A 12 -18.64 -9.14 -7.37
CA HIS A 12 -17.52 -8.85 -8.28
C HIS A 12 -17.23 -7.35 -8.37
N GLU A 13 -18.25 -6.52 -8.65
CA GLU A 13 -18.09 -5.06 -8.75
C GLU A 13 -17.51 -4.45 -7.46
N LYS A 14 -18.00 -4.89 -6.30
CA LYS A 14 -17.47 -4.46 -4.99
C LYS A 14 -16.00 -4.85 -4.83
N LEU A 15 -15.65 -6.06 -5.25
CA LEU A 15 -14.29 -6.57 -5.13
C LEU A 15 -13.32 -5.79 -6.04
N GLU A 16 -13.71 -5.50 -7.27
CA GLU A 16 -12.94 -4.64 -8.18
C GLU A 16 -12.72 -3.24 -7.60
N HIS A 17 -13.77 -2.63 -7.05
CA HIS A 17 -13.66 -1.34 -6.36
C HIS A 17 -12.68 -1.38 -5.19
N ASN A 18 -12.72 -2.44 -4.38
CA ASN A 18 -11.78 -2.63 -3.27
C ASN A 18 -10.35 -2.80 -3.78
N ILE A 19 -10.12 -3.59 -4.83
CA ILE A 19 -8.79 -3.77 -5.45
C ILE A 19 -8.23 -2.43 -5.93
N ILE A 20 -9.04 -1.63 -6.63
CA ILE A 20 -8.63 -0.30 -7.12
C ILE A 20 -8.27 0.62 -5.94
N SER A 21 -9.10 0.63 -4.90
CA SER A 21 -8.87 1.43 -3.70
C SER A 21 -7.56 1.05 -2.98
N VAL A 22 -7.33 -0.25 -2.76
CA VAL A 22 -6.12 -0.74 -2.09
C VAL A 22 -4.88 -0.44 -2.93
N LYS A 23 -4.92 -0.62 -4.25
CA LYS A 23 -3.82 -0.22 -5.15
C LYS A 23 -3.53 1.28 -5.06
N GLY A 24 -4.57 2.11 -4.99
CA GLY A 24 -4.44 3.56 -4.79
C GLY A 24 -3.72 3.89 -3.48
N ALA A 25 -4.11 3.24 -2.38
CA ALA A 25 -3.46 3.41 -1.08
C ALA A 25 -1.99 2.99 -1.09
N ILE A 26 -1.66 1.85 -1.73
CA ILE A 26 -0.27 1.40 -1.89
C ILE A 26 0.56 2.44 -2.63
N LYS A 27 0.04 3.00 -3.74
CA LYS A 27 0.75 4.02 -4.53
C LYS A 27 1.03 5.30 -3.72
N ILE A 28 0.09 5.70 -2.85
CA ILE A 28 0.30 6.84 -1.95
C ILE A 28 1.40 6.53 -0.93
N LEU A 29 1.38 5.33 -0.34
CA LEU A 29 2.41 4.89 0.60
C LEU A 29 3.79 4.81 -0.05
N GLU A 30 3.88 4.34 -1.29
CA GLU A 30 5.12 4.33 -2.08
C GLU A 30 5.70 5.74 -2.26
N LYS A 31 4.84 6.68 -2.64
CA LYS A 31 5.24 8.09 -2.77
C LYS A 31 5.74 8.66 -1.43
N ASN A 32 5.00 8.41 -0.35
CA ASN A 32 5.41 8.89 0.98
C ASN A 32 6.75 8.28 1.43
N ILE A 33 7.00 7.01 1.11
CA ILE A 33 8.28 6.34 1.38
C ILE A 33 9.40 7.04 0.62
N GLU A 34 9.23 7.29 -0.69
CA GLU A 34 10.22 7.95 -1.53
C GLU A 34 10.55 9.37 -1.04
N GLU A 35 9.53 10.19 -0.77
CA GLU A 35 9.70 11.56 -0.25
C GLU A 35 10.38 11.56 1.13
N THR A 36 10.07 10.58 1.98
CA THR A 36 10.71 10.44 3.30
C THR A 36 12.18 10.02 3.17
N GLU A 37 12.49 9.10 2.26
CA GLU A 37 13.87 8.66 1.99
C GLU A 37 14.72 9.80 1.39
N GLU A 38 14.15 10.65 0.55
CA GLU A 38 14.81 11.87 0.06
C GLU A 38 15.07 12.87 1.21
N THR A 39 14.06 13.08 2.07
CA THR A 39 14.19 13.96 3.24
C THR A 39 15.27 13.47 4.20
N LEU A 40 15.38 12.14 4.42
CA LEU A 40 16.43 11.54 5.24
C LEU A 40 17.84 11.84 4.69
N LYS A 41 18.04 11.74 3.37
CA LYS A 41 19.32 12.10 2.74
C LYS A 41 19.69 13.55 3.01
N TYR A 42 18.73 14.46 2.84
CA TYR A 42 18.93 15.88 3.14
C TYR A 42 19.28 16.11 4.63
N VAL A 43 18.57 15.44 5.53
CA VAL A 43 18.84 15.53 6.97
C VAL A 43 20.25 15.02 7.31
N ASP A 44 20.67 13.91 6.75
CA ASP A 44 22.02 13.37 6.94
C ASP A 44 23.11 14.32 6.41
N GLU A 45 22.90 14.95 5.25
CA GLU A 45 23.80 15.99 4.74
C GLU A 45 23.91 17.19 5.69
N LYS A 46 22.80 17.62 6.29
CA LYS A 46 22.81 18.70 7.29
C LYS A 46 23.52 18.30 8.58
N ILE A 47 23.31 17.08 9.07
CA ILE A 47 24.04 16.54 10.23
C ILE A 47 25.54 16.58 9.96
N GLN A 48 25.98 16.08 8.79
CA GLN A 48 27.40 16.09 8.43
C GLN A 48 27.98 17.51 8.32
N LYS A 49 27.23 18.44 7.71
CA LYS A 49 27.64 19.84 7.60
C LYS A 49 27.80 20.48 8.98
N PHE A 50 26.80 20.38 9.85
CA PHE A 50 26.83 21.02 11.17
C PHE A 50 27.85 20.41 12.11
N LYS A 51 28.13 19.09 11.99
CA LYS A 51 29.26 18.46 12.68
C LYS A 51 30.60 19.07 12.27
N LYS A 52 30.84 19.31 10.98
CA LYS A 52 32.07 19.95 10.49
C LYS A 52 32.21 21.41 10.95
N GLU A 53 31.09 22.10 11.10
CA GLU A 53 31.03 23.50 11.57
C GLU A 53 31.03 23.62 13.11
N ASN A 54 31.16 22.51 13.86
CA ASN A 54 31.07 22.44 15.32
C ASN A 54 29.76 23.04 15.89
N GLN A 55 28.67 22.98 15.12
CA GLN A 55 27.34 23.45 15.54
C GLN A 55 26.58 22.31 16.22
N GLN A 56 26.94 22.02 17.47
CA GLN A 56 26.41 20.88 18.22
C GLN A 56 24.88 20.94 18.39
N GLU A 57 24.33 22.10 18.74
CA GLU A 57 22.88 22.25 18.93
C GLU A 57 22.09 21.93 17.65
N ASN A 58 22.55 22.44 16.49
CA ASN A 58 21.92 22.14 15.21
C ASN A 58 22.09 20.66 14.83
N THR A 59 23.24 20.07 15.14
CA THR A 59 23.49 18.64 14.92
C THR A 59 22.48 17.79 15.71
N ASP A 60 22.30 18.08 17.00
CA ASP A 60 21.39 17.32 17.87
C ASP A 60 19.92 17.47 17.44
N ARG A 61 19.52 18.67 16.99
CA ARG A 61 18.17 18.90 16.43
C ARG A 61 17.91 18.06 15.19
N PHE A 62 18.85 18.01 14.26
CA PHE A 62 18.70 17.21 13.03
C PHE A 62 18.79 15.70 13.29
N ILE A 63 19.56 15.25 14.29
CA ILE A 63 19.56 13.83 14.70
C ILE A 63 18.17 13.42 15.19
N LYS A 64 17.52 14.23 16.04
CA LYS A 64 16.15 13.96 16.50
C LYS A 64 15.14 13.93 15.35
N ALA A 65 15.24 14.88 14.42
CA ALA A 65 14.41 14.89 13.22
C ALA A 65 14.62 13.63 12.37
N ARG A 66 15.86 13.13 12.27
CA ARG A 66 16.16 11.87 11.58
C ARG A 66 15.48 10.67 12.25
N GLU A 67 15.56 10.58 13.57
CA GLU A 67 14.92 9.49 14.33
C GLU A 67 13.39 9.47 14.16
N GLU A 68 12.75 10.65 14.07
CA GLU A 68 11.32 10.77 13.78
C GLU A 68 11.00 10.30 12.35
N LEU A 69 11.77 10.76 11.36
CA LEU A 69 11.60 10.34 9.96
C LEU A 69 11.84 8.83 9.76
N GLU A 70 12.80 8.23 10.48
CA GLU A 70 13.04 6.78 10.46
C GLU A 70 11.84 6.00 11.01
N LYS A 71 11.17 6.50 12.06
CA LYS A 71 9.95 5.90 12.59
C LYS A 71 8.79 6.01 11.60
N ASP A 72 8.61 7.17 10.99
CA ASP A 72 7.57 7.39 9.99
C ASP A 72 7.79 6.49 8.76
N LEU A 73 9.04 6.39 8.28
CA LEU A 73 9.41 5.50 7.20
C LEU A 73 9.08 4.05 7.51
N GLN A 74 9.42 3.58 8.71
CA GLN A 74 9.11 2.23 9.15
C GLN A 74 7.59 2.00 9.21
N ASN A 75 6.84 2.98 9.72
CA ASN A 75 5.38 2.92 9.77
C ASN A 75 4.77 2.83 8.36
N TYR A 76 5.23 3.65 7.40
CA TYR A 76 4.77 3.58 6.01
C TYR A 76 5.09 2.23 5.36
N LYS A 77 6.29 1.67 5.61
CA LYS A 77 6.68 0.34 5.10
C LYS A 77 5.78 -0.75 5.66
N THR A 78 5.50 -0.74 6.96
CA THR A 78 4.58 -1.71 7.59
C THR A 78 3.14 -1.56 7.06
N GLN A 79 2.65 -0.33 6.89
CA GLN A 79 1.33 -0.10 6.30
C GLN A 79 1.26 -0.60 4.85
N LYS A 80 2.31 -0.38 4.06
CA LYS A 80 2.40 -0.87 2.68
C LYS A 80 2.33 -2.39 2.64
N GLU A 81 3.13 -3.07 3.46
CA GLU A 81 3.13 -4.54 3.54
C GLU A 81 1.74 -5.10 3.92
N ASN A 82 1.07 -4.46 4.88
CA ASN A 82 -0.29 -4.85 5.26
C ASN A 82 -1.30 -4.67 4.11
N LYS A 83 -1.17 -3.58 3.33
CA LYS A 83 -2.02 -3.33 2.16
C LYS A 83 -1.71 -4.28 1.01
N GLU A 84 -0.46 -4.70 0.83
CA GLU A 84 -0.08 -5.72 -0.15
C GLU A 84 -0.68 -7.09 0.22
N LYS A 85 -0.66 -7.47 1.51
CA LYS A 85 -1.35 -8.68 1.99
C LYS A 85 -2.87 -8.61 1.77
N GLU A 86 -3.48 -7.46 2.05
CA GLU A 86 -4.90 -7.22 1.77
C GLU A 86 -5.20 -7.38 0.27
N LEU A 87 -4.37 -6.81 -0.60
CA LEU A 87 -4.52 -6.92 -2.05
C LEU A 87 -4.38 -8.36 -2.54
N GLN A 88 -3.42 -9.13 -2.01
CA GLN A 88 -3.26 -10.56 -2.33
C GLN A 88 -4.50 -11.38 -1.94
N LYS A 89 -5.12 -11.07 -0.80
CA LYS A 89 -6.36 -11.70 -0.39
C LYS A 89 -7.49 -11.38 -1.36
N LEU A 90 -7.65 -10.10 -1.73
CA LEU A 90 -8.68 -9.68 -2.69
C LEU A 90 -8.52 -10.36 -4.06
N PHE A 91 -7.29 -10.59 -4.52
CA PHE A 91 -7.06 -11.34 -5.77
C PHE A 91 -7.41 -12.82 -5.66
N THR A 92 -7.16 -13.44 -4.50
CA THR A 92 -7.59 -14.81 -4.23
C THR A 92 -9.12 -14.90 -4.25
N ASP A 93 -9.80 -14.00 -3.53
CA ASP A 93 -11.26 -13.91 -3.50
C ASP A 93 -11.83 -13.69 -4.91
N ASN A 94 -11.16 -12.89 -5.75
CA ASN A 94 -11.60 -12.63 -7.12
C ASN A 94 -11.51 -13.88 -8.00
N THR A 95 -10.40 -14.60 -7.87
CA THR A 95 -10.17 -15.85 -8.61
C THR A 95 -11.20 -16.91 -8.22
N GLU A 96 -11.57 -17.00 -6.94
CA GLU A 96 -12.63 -17.90 -6.48
C GLU A 96 -14.00 -17.51 -7.03
N LEU A 97 -14.30 -16.21 -7.07
CA LEU A 97 -15.54 -15.71 -7.65
C LEU A 97 -15.63 -16.01 -9.15
N GLU A 98 -14.54 -15.83 -9.91
CA GLU A 98 -14.45 -16.16 -11.34
C GLU A 98 -14.65 -17.67 -11.61
N LYS A 99 -14.13 -18.54 -10.74
CA LYS A 99 -14.40 -19.99 -10.82
C LYS A 99 -15.89 -20.29 -10.63
N ILE A 100 -16.52 -19.69 -9.61
CA ILE A 100 -17.97 -19.85 -9.38
C ILE A 100 -18.78 -19.36 -10.58
N PHE A 101 -18.40 -18.24 -11.19
CA PHE A 101 -19.01 -17.77 -12.44
C PHE A 101 -18.83 -18.79 -13.57
N THR A 102 -17.63 -19.33 -13.73
CA THR A 102 -17.35 -20.34 -14.76
C THR A 102 -18.17 -21.61 -14.54
N ASP A 103 -18.34 -22.07 -13.31
CA ASP A 103 -19.15 -23.25 -13.00
C ASP A 103 -20.65 -22.98 -13.27
N ILE A 104 -21.16 -21.83 -12.82
CA ILE A 104 -22.58 -21.45 -13.00
C ILE A 104 -22.91 -21.20 -14.48
N PHE A 105 -22.03 -20.54 -15.24
CA PHE A 105 -22.29 -20.13 -16.63
C PHE A 105 -21.72 -21.08 -17.68
N GLY A 106 -20.64 -21.80 -17.38
CA GLY A 106 -20.02 -22.77 -18.26
C GLY A 106 -20.83 -24.06 -18.40
N GLU A 107 -21.59 -24.46 -17.37
CA GLU A 107 -22.59 -25.53 -17.50
C GLU A 107 -23.82 -25.08 -18.32
N LEU A 108 -24.16 -23.79 -18.27
CA LEU A 108 -25.28 -23.19 -18.99
C LEU A 108 -25.11 -23.18 -20.52
N HIS A 109 -23.87 -23.33 -21.02
CA HIS A 109 -23.55 -23.43 -22.45
C HIS A 109 -23.34 -24.88 -22.95
N LYS A 110 -23.45 -25.89 -22.07
CA LYS A 110 -23.33 -27.32 -22.45
C LYS A 110 -24.69 -28.00 -22.74
N HIS A 111 -25.79 -27.26 -22.69
CA HIS A 111 -27.15 -27.73 -22.98
C HIS A 111 -27.80 -26.94 -24.10
#